data_AF-A0A533U8E1-F1
#
_entry.id   AF-A0A533U8E1-F1
#
_cell.length_a   1.000
_cell.length_b   1.000
_cell.length_c   1.000
_cell.angle_alpha   90.00
_cell.angle_beta   90.00
_cell.angle_gamma   90.00
#
_symmetry.space_group_name_H-M   'P 1'
#
loop_
_entity.id
_entity.type
_entity.pdbx_description
1 polymer ?
#
loop_
_entity_poly.entity_id
_entity_poly.type
_entity_poly.pdbx_seq_one_letter_code
_entity_poly.pdbx_strand_id
1 'polypeptide(L)'
;MNAKLEYLPRDYPYYTKALTEEWPTIETIFEKRNANGIEVAFCRLHIQKRVYGYVNIEIGYEVTQGQRVLLEKPLEFDFDTKGIVFKAPKPVIEIGKSENEEYAEASGYHATEHVVIEGSNMITGGVSQDLGGISLGTSGLVFIYDSAIGGNGASKALYDRLEKAFERSLHIVKECPCKSESGCPRCTFSYRCGNNNEYLHKLAATEILQRINDGKITEVSEPVEGDKPLV
;
A
#
# COMPACT_ATOMS: atom_id res chain seq x y z
N MET A 1 20.76 9.21 -18.47
CA MET A 1 21.12 7.78 -18.56
C MET A 1 20.46 7.26 -19.83
N ASN A 2 21.22 6.80 -20.82
CA ASN A 2 20.62 6.30 -22.06
C ASN A 2 20.51 4.78 -21.94
N ALA A 3 19.29 4.25 -21.90
CA ALA A 3 19.07 2.81 -21.98
C ALA A 3 19.24 2.36 -23.44
N LYS A 4 20.05 1.33 -23.67
CA LYS A 4 20.05 0.61 -24.95
C LYS A 4 18.95 -0.44 -24.88
N LEU A 5 18.00 -0.39 -25.82
CA LEU A 5 16.92 -1.36 -25.92
C LEU A 5 17.27 -2.36 -27.03
N GLU A 6 17.12 -3.63 -26.73
CA GLU A 6 17.22 -4.72 -27.71
C GLU A 6 15.88 -5.46 -27.74
N TYR A 7 15.46 -5.88 -28.95
CA TYR A 7 14.23 -6.65 -29.10
C TYR A 7 14.45 -8.09 -28.63
N LEU A 8 13.58 -8.54 -27.73
CA LEU A 8 13.50 -9.95 -27.37
C LEU A 8 12.75 -10.75 -28.45
N PRO A 9 13.01 -12.06 -28.58
CA PRO A 9 12.20 -12.97 -29.39
C PRO A 9 10.71 -12.89 -29.01
N ARG A 10 9.81 -13.13 -29.96
CA ARG A 10 8.35 -13.06 -29.72
C ARG A 10 7.85 -14.14 -28.75
N ASP A 11 8.58 -15.25 -28.68
CA ASP A 11 8.33 -16.43 -27.87
C ASP A 11 9.23 -16.47 -26.62
N TYR A 12 9.77 -15.31 -26.20
CA TYR A 12 10.58 -15.24 -24.99
C TYR A 12 9.75 -15.71 -23.78
N PRO A 13 10.17 -16.78 -23.08
CA PRO A 13 9.30 -17.50 -22.15
C PRO A 13 9.18 -16.81 -20.78
N TYR A 14 9.79 -15.64 -20.60
CA TYR A 14 9.83 -14.95 -19.32
C TYR A 14 9.35 -13.50 -19.42
N TYR A 15 8.89 -12.97 -18.29
CA TYR A 15 8.73 -11.53 -18.07
C TYR A 15 9.34 -11.13 -16.72
N THR A 16 9.65 -9.85 -16.57
CA THR A 16 10.28 -9.33 -15.36
C THR A 16 9.36 -8.39 -14.59
N LYS A 17 9.43 -8.42 -13.27
CA LYS A 17 8.81 -7.41 -12.39
C LYS A 17 9.87 -6.79 -11.48
N ALA A 18 9.92 -5.46 -11.43
CA ALA A 18 10.87 -4.76 -10.57
C ALA A 18 10.58 -5.01 -9.09
N LEU A 19 11.64 -5.10 -8.28
CA LEU A 19 11.59 -5.11 -6.82
C LEU A 19 11.96 -3.71 -6.33
N THR A 20 11.07 -3.10 -5.55
CA THR A 20 11.18 -1.70 -5.17
C THR A 20 11.01 -1.51 -3.67
N GLU A 21 11.67 -0.49 -3.14
CA GLU A 21 11.45 0.06 -1.80
C GLU A 21 11.09 1.54 -1.95
N GLU A 22 10.12 2.02 -1.17
CA GLU A 22 9.65 3.41 -1.21
C GLU A 22 9.62 4.05 0.18
N TRP A 23 10.12 5.28 0.31
CA TRP A 23 10.10 6.03 1.56
C TRP A 23 9.37 7.38 1.37
N PRO A 24 8.31 7.63 2.15
CA PRO A 24 7.61 8.90 2.11
C PRO A 24 8.16 9.87 3.17
N THR A 25 8.29 11.14 2.80
CA THR A 25 8.53 12.25 3.72
C THR A 25 7.39 13.27 3.63
N ILE A 26 6.87 13.71 4.78
CA ILE A 26 5.84 14.75 4.84
C ILE A 26 6.53 16.11 4.77
N GLU A 27 6.39 16.80 3.64
CA GLU A 27 7.02 18.11 3.42
C GLU A 27 6.14 19.27 3.92
N THR A 28 4.83 19.18 3.68
CA THR A 28 3.89 20.26 4.05
C THR A 28 2.50 19.69 4.24
N ILE A 29 1.89 19.96 5.39
CA ILE A 29 0.49 19.62 5.64
C ILE A 29 -0.40 20.78 5.17
N PHE A 30 -1.33 20.50 4.26
CA PHE A 30 -2.29 21.47 3.75
C PHE A 30 -3.56 21.52 4.60
N GLU A 31 -4.12 20.35 4.91
CA GLU A 31 -5.37 20.20 5.64
C GLU A 31 -5.28 19.00 6.60
N LYS A 32 -5.93 19.11 7.76
CA LYS A 32 -6.17 18.00 8.68
C LYS A 32 -7.65 17.90 8.97
N ARG A 33 -8.16 16.68 9.07
CA ARG A 33 -9.53 16.41 9.52
C ARG A 33 -9.61 15.06 10.21
N ASN A 34 -10.76 14.81 10.82
CA ASN A 34 -11.10 13.51 11.37
C ASN A 34 -12.00 12.75 10.38
N ALA A 35 -11.76 11.45 10.22
CA ALA A 35 -12.59 10.52 9.47
C ALA A 35 -12.85 9.29 10.35
N ASN A 36 -14.07 9.15 10.90
CA ASN A 36 -14.44 8.09 11.84
C ASN A 36 -13.49 7.94 13.04
N GLY A 37 -13.06 9.04 13.65
CA GLY A 37 -12.09 9.03 14.76
C GLY A 37 -10.63 9.07 14.32
N ILE A 38 -10.31 8.74 13.07
CA ILE A 38 -8.95 8.72 12.53
C ILE A 38 -8.55 10.12 12.06
N GLU A 39 -7.47 10.69 12.61
CA GLU A 39 -6.85 11.88 12.02
C GLU A 39 -6.24 11.51 10.65
N VAL A 40 -6.59 12.30 9.64
CA VAL A 40 -5.99 12.23 8.31
C VAL A 40 -5.47 13.61 7.92
N ALA A 41 -4.25 13.64 7.40
CA ALA A 41 -3.63 14.84 6.85
C ALA A 41 -3.54 14.74 5.32
N PHE A 42 -3.96 15.79 4.62
CA PHE A 42 -3.66 15.98 3.21
C PHE A 42 -2.40 16.83 3.09
N CYS A 43 -1.40 16.35 2.37
CA CYS A 43 -0.05 16.89 2.41
C CYS A 43 0.68 16.81 1.06
N ARG A 44 1.75 17.60 0.94
CA ARG A 44 2.82 17.39 -0.03
C ARG A 44 3.73 16.30 0.52
N LEU A 45 4.00 15.30 -0.32
CA LEU A 45 4.90 14.20 -0.01
C LEU A 45 6.10 14.26 -0.95
N HIS A 46 7.28 14.02 -0.39
CA HIS A 46 8.47 13.66 -1.15
C HIS A 46 8.61 12.14 -1.09
N ILE A 47 8.56 11.47 -2.25
CA ILE A 47 8.68 10.02 -2.35
C ILE A 47 10.06 9.67 -2.89
N GLN A 48 10.83 8.95 -2.09
CA GLN A 48 12.09 8.35 -2.53
C GLN A 48 11.83 6.90 -2.92
N LYS A 49 12.28 6.50 -4.11
CA LYS A 49 12.08 5.16 -4.64
C LYS A 49 13.40 4.54 -5.05
N ARG A 50 13.59 3.28 -4.65
CA ARG A 50 14.77 2.49 -4.96
C ARG A 50 14.39 1.18 -5.61
N VAL A 51 14.88 0.94 -6.83
CA VAL A 51 14.79 -0.35 -7.51
C VAL A 51 16.08 -1.11 -7.23
N TYR A 52 16.01 -2.13 -6.37
CA TYR A 52 17.18 -2.89 -5.95
C TYR A 52 17.34 -4.23 -6.70
N GLY A 53 16.32 -4.64 -7.45
CA GLY A 53 16.30 -5.93 -8.14
C GLY A 53 15.11 -6.08 -9.06
N TYR A 54 14.96 -7.28 -9.60
CA TYR A 54 13.76 -7.73 -10.31
C TYR A 54 13.54 -9.22 -10.11
N VAL A 55 12.33 -9.68 -10.39
CA VAL A 55 11.97 -11.11 -10.43
C VAL A 55 11.82 -11.52 -11.89
N ASN A 56 12.45 -12.62 -12.28
CA ASN A 56 12.30 -13.24 -13.60
C ASN A 56 11.29 -14.39 -13.53
N ILE A 57 10.17 -14.29 -14.24
CA ILE A 57 8.99 -15.13 -14.06
C ILE A 57 8.67 -15.82 -15.39
N GLU A 58 8.50 -17.13 -15.37
CA GLU A 58 8.11 -17.89 -16.56
C GLU A 58 6.63 -17.65 -16.88
N ILE A 59 6.33 -17.47 -18.17
CA ILE A 59 4.96 -17.23 -18.63
C ILE A 59 4.10 -18.45 -18.31
N GLY A 60 3.00 -18.23 -17.59
CA GLY A 60 2.11 -19.30 -17.12
C GLY A 60 2.35 -19.75 -15.68
N TYR A 61 3.41 -19.27 -15.03
CA TYR A 61 3.70 -19.52 -13.62
C TYR A 61 3.33 -18.31 -12.74
N GLU A 62 3.10 -18.56 -11.45
CA GLU A 62 2.83 -17.49 -10.48
C GLU A 62 4.12 -16.72 -10.16
N VAL A 63 4.00 -15.43 -9.84
CA VAL A 63 5.15 -14.56 -9.55
C VAL A 63 6.01 -15.06 -8.39
N THR A 64 5.40 -15.75 -7.43
CA THR A 64 6.08 -16.38 -6.27
C THR A 64 7.09 -17.45 -6.66
N GLN A 65 7.02 -17.97 -7.90
CA GLN A 65 7.93 -18.98 -8.44
C GLN A 65 9.07 -18.37 -9.27
N GLY A 66 9.10 -17.04 -9.43
CA GLY A 66 10.13 -16.36 -10.21
C GLY A 66 11.47 -16.23 -9.48
N GLN A 67 12.56 -16.22 -10.25
CA GLN A 67 13.91 -16.07 -9.71
C GLN A 67 14.21 -14.59 -9.41
N ARG A 68 14.58 -14.28 -8.17
CA ARG A 68 15.03 -12.94 -7.77
C ARG A 68 16.45 -12.67 -8.28
N VAL A 69 16.65 -11.53 -8.94
CA VAL A 69 17.94 -11.03 -9.42
C VAL A 69 18.16 -9.64 -8.81
N LEU A 70 19.22 -9.51 -8.01
CA LEU A 70 19.59 -8.24 -7.38
C LEU A 70 20.48 -7.44 -8.33
N LEU A 71 20.28 -6.12 -8.37
CA LEU A 71 21.14 -5.22 -9.13
C LEU A 71 22.42 -4.94 -8.34
N GLU A 72 23.57 -4.98 -9.01
CA GLU A 72 24.85 -4.57 -8.41
C GLU A 72 24.82 -3.11 -7.93
N LYS A 73 24.13 -2.26 -8.71
CA LYS A 73 23.88 -0.87 -8.37
C LYS A 73 22.37 -0.59 -8.46
N PRO A 74 21.67 -0.46 -7.30
CA PRO A 74 20.28 -0.05 -7.27
C PRO A 74 20.04 1.27 -8.00
N LEU A 75 18.87 1.40 -8.62
CA LEU A 75 18.42 2.63 -9.25
C LEU A 75 17.61 3.43 -8.23
N GLU A 76 17.96 4.68 -8.02
CA GLU A 76 17.29 5.58 -7.09
C GLU A 76 16.72 6.77 -7.85
N PHE A 77 15.50 7.14 -7.51
CA PHE A 77 14.84 8.34 -8.00
C PHE A 77 13.84 8.83 -6.98
N ASP A 78 13.62 10.13 -6.98
CA ASP A 78 12.68 10.79 -6.09
C ASP A 78 11.75 11.71 -6.88
N PHE A 79 10.59 12.00 -6.29
CA PHE A 79 9.64 12.94 -6.84
C PHE A 79 8.72 13.49 -5.76
N ASP A 80 8.27 14.72 -5.98
CA ASP A 80 7.24 15.33 -5.15
C ASP A 80 5.86 15.02 -5.72
N THR A 81 4.91 14.74 -4.82
CA THR A 81 3.50 14.53 -5.16
C THR A 81 2.60 15.04 -4.02
N LYS A 82 1.30 14.85 -4.16
CA LYS A 82 0.31 15.08 -3.11
C LYS A 82 -0.24 13.74 -2.62
N GLY A 83 -0.60 13.69 -1.35
CA GLY A 83 -1.16 12.47 -0.77
C GLY A 83 -1.86 12.72 0.54
N ILE A 84 -2.43 11.64 1.06
CA ILE A 84 -2.95 11.57 2.41
C ILE A 84 -2.09 10.65 3.25
N VAL A 85 -2.03 10.95 4.53
CA VAL A 85 -1.47 10.06 5.55
C VAL A 85 -2.46 9.94 6.69
N PHE A 86 -2.67 8.73 7.17
CA PHE A 86 -3.43 8.45 8.38
C PHE A 86 -2.76 7.36 9.21
N LYS A 87 -3.07 7.31 10.50
CA LYS A 87 -2.58 6.26 11.40
C LYS A 87 -3.66 5.20 11.62
N ALA A 88 -3.47 4.02 11.06
CA ALA A 88 -4.37 2.88 11.23
C ALA A 88 -4.36 2.37 12.69
N PRO A 89 -5.51 2.00 13.27
CA PRO A 89 -5.56 1.42 14.61
C PRO A 89 -4.94 0.02 14.69
N LYS A 90 -4.07 -0.22 15.68
CA LYS A 90 -3.38 -1.51 15.90
C LYS A 90 -4.29 -2.76 16.05
N PRO A 91 -4.16 -3.83 15.22
CA PRO A 91 -5.00 -5.03 15.29
C PRO A 91 -4.65 -5.94 16.48
N VAL A 92 -5.04 -5.56 17.70
CA VAL A 92 -4.65 -6.24 18.94
C VAL A 92 -5.15 -7.68 19.04
N ILE A 93 -6.30 -8.01 18.44
CA ILE A 93 -6.87 -9.36 18.52
C ILE A 93 -6.05 -10.31 17.64
N GLU A 94 -5.77 -9.92 16.39
CA GLU A 94 -5.05 -10.78 15.45
C GLU A 94 -3.55 -10.87 15.81
N ILE A 95 -2.98 -9.79 16.37
CA ILE A 95 -1.62 -9.85 16.96
C ILE A 95 -1.57 -10.90 18.07
N GLY A 96 -2.52 -10.89 19.01
CA GLY A 96 -2.53 -11.82 20.14
C GLY A 96 -2.78 -13.29 19.77
N LYS A 97 -3.18 -13.58 18.52
CA LYS A 97 -3.33 -14.94 17.99
C LYS A 97 -2.13 -15.41 17.17
N SER A 98 -1.29 -14.47 16.72
CA SER A 98 -0.18 -14.76 15.81
C SER A 98 1.05 -15.25 16.58
N GLU A 99 1.76 -16.22 16.02
CA GLU A 99 3.10 -16.60 16.51
C GLU A 99 4.14 -15.52 16.23
N ASN A 100 3.91 -14.70 15.19
CA ASN A 100 4.74 -13.55 14.85
C ASN A 100 3.88 -12.27 14.87
N GLU A 101 3.95 -11.56 15.99
CA GLU A 101 3.17 -10.35 16.25
C GLU A 101 3.47 -9.23 15.24
N GLU A 102 4.76 -8.99 14.96
CA GLU A 102 5.20 -7.96 14.02
C GLU A 102 4.69 -8.24 12.60
N TYR A 103 4.74 -9.51 12.17
CA TYR A 103 4.20 -9.91 10.87
C TYR A 103 2.70 -9.62 10.77
N ALA A 104 1.90 -10.02 11.77
CA ALA A 104 0.45 -9.81 11.75
C ALA A 104 0.08 -8.31 11.77
N GLU A 105 0.78 -7.52 12.57
CA GLU A 105 0.59 -6.07 12.66
C GLU A 105 0.89 -5.39 11.33
N ALA A 106 2.11 -5.57 10.83
CA ALA A 106 2.61 -4.86 9.68
C ALA A 106 1.89 -5.32 8.39
N SER A 107 1.64 -6.64 8.25
CA SER A 107 0.85 -7.19 7.14
C SER A 107 -0.61 -6.78 7.17
N GLY A 108 -1.15 -6.46 8.35
CA GLY A 108 -2.49 -5.89 8.51
C GLY A 108 -2.59 -4.46 7.97
N TYR A 109 -1.59 -3.63 8.24
CA TYR A 109 -1.54 -2.26 7.70
C TYR A 109 -1.35 -2.26 6.18
N HIS A 110 -0.48 -3.10 5.64
CA HIS A 110 -0.30 -3.25 4.20
C HIS A 110 -1.57 -3.73 3.50
N ALA A 111 -2.24 -4.76 4.05
CA ALA A 111 -3.54 -5.17 3.51
C ALA A 111 -4.61 -4.06 3.65
N THR A 112 -4.57 -3.24 4.70
CA THR A 112 -5.49 -2.09 4.84
C THR A 112 -5.24 -1.03 3.77
N GLU A 113 -3.98 -0.69 3.48
CA GLU A 113 -3.60 0.22 2.40
C GLU A 113 -4.18 -0.22 1.05
N HIS A 114 -3.97 -1.48 0.67
CA HIS A 114 -4.53 -2.06 -0.55
C HIS A 114 -6.05 -1.93 -0.62
N VAL A 115 -6.73 -2.37 0.43
CA VAL A 115 -8.19 -2.42 0.45
C VAL A 115 -8.79 -1.01 0.42
N VAL A 116 -8.15 -0.03 1.07
CA VAL A 116 -8.60 1.38 1.04
C VAL A 116 -8.43 1.97 -0.35
N ILE A 117 -7.30 1.74 -1.02
CA ILE A 117 -7.09 2.21 -2.40
C ILE A 117 -8.11 1.57 -3.34
N GLU A 118 -8.22 0.24 -3.37
CA GLU A 118 -9.13 -0.45 -4.30
C GLU A 118 -10.61 -0.22 -3.96
N GLY A 119 -10.93 -0.20 -2.67
CA GLY A 119 -12.28 0.07 -2.16
C GLY A 119 -12.76 1.48 -2.47
N SER A 120 -11.84 2.43 -2.67
CA SER A 120 -12.18 3.81 -3.04
C SER A 120 -12.66 3.97 -4.48
N ASN A 121 -12.43 3.00 -5.37
CA ASN A 121 -12.57 3.21 -6.81
C ASN A 121 -13.96 3.73 -7.24
N MET A 122 -15.04 3.13 -6.70
CA MET A 122 -16.41 3.57 -6.99
C MET A 122 -16.77 4.91 -6.31
N ILE A 123 -16.06 5.27 -5.24
CA ILE A 123 -16.33 6.46 -4.42
C ILE A 123 -15.67 7.69 -5.01
N THR A 124 -14.49 7.51 -5.60
CA THR A 124 -13.66 8.58 -6.14
C THR A 124 -13.79 8.73 -7.65
N GLY A 125 -14.59 7.89 -8.30
CA GLY A 125 -14.92 8.01 -9.73
C GLY A 125 -13.88 7.39 -10.66
N GLY A 126 -13.23 6.29 -10.25
CA GLY A 126 -12.28 5.58 -11.09
C GLY A 126 -10.80 5.87 -10.79
N VAL A 127 -10.50 6.80 -9.90
CA VAL A 127 -9.12 7.30 -9.69
C VAL A 127 -8.27 6.41 -8.79
N SER A 128 -8.73 5.23 -8.36
CA SER A 128 -7.86 4.30 -7.59
C SER A 128 -6.63 3.86 -8.39
N GLN A 129 -6.76 3.87 -9.71
CA GLN A 129 -5.69 3.61 -10.70
C GLN A 129 -4.56 4.64 -10.62
N ASP A 130 -4.89 5.84 -10.16
CA ASP A 130 -4.02 6.99 -10.09
C ASP A 130 -3.42 7.17 -8.69
N LEU A 131 -3.56 6.16 -7.82
CA LEU A 131 -3.06 6.14 -6.46
C LEU A 131 -1.97 5.08 -6.27
N GLY A 132 -0.88 5.49 -5.62
CA GLY A 132 0.11 4.62 -4.98
C GLY A 132 -0.12 4.57 -3.47
N GLY A 133 0.48 3.59 -2.80
CA GLY A 133 0.37 3.42 -1.36
C GLY A 133 1.68 2.93 -0.74
N ILE A 134 1.93 3.36 0.50
CA ILE A 134 3.04 2.92 1.33
C ILE A 134 2.53 2.70 2.76
N SER A 135 2.88 1.57 3.34
CA SER A 135 2.64 1.25 4.74
C SER A 135 3.97 1.04 5.48
N LEU A 136 4.16 1.79 6.57
CA LEU A 136 5.42 1.85 7.29
C LEU A 136 5.45 0.83 8.43
N GLY A 137 5.87 -0.40 8.14
CA GLY A 137 6.14 -1.43 9.15
C GLY A 137 5.02 -1.58 10.18
N THR A 138 5.38 -1.50 11.47
CA THR A 138 4.44 -1.57 12.60
C THR A 138 3.99 -0.19 13.12
N SER A 139 4.40 0.91 12.47
CA SER A 139 4.04 2.28 12.91
C SER A 139 2.53 2.57 12.83
N GLY A 140 1.82 1.86 11.96
CA GLY A 140 0.43 2.11 11.59
C GLY A 140 0.25 3.28 10.62
N LEU A 141 1.31 3.96 10.19
CA LEU A 141 1.22 5.03 9.19
C LEU A 141 0.97 4.42 7.80
N VAL A 142 -0.12 4.85 7.18
CA VAL A 142 -0.52 4.49 5.83
C VAL A 142 -0.58 5.75 4.98
N PHE A 143 0.24 5.78 3.93
CA PHE A 143 0.32 6.85 2.95
C PHE A 143 -0.41 6.40 1.69
N ILE A 144 -1.24 7.27 1.14
CA ILE A 144 -1.89 7.06 -0.17
C ILE A 144 -1.69 8.33 -0.98
N TYR A 145 -1.01 8.23 -2.11
CA TYR A 145 -0.49 9.39 -2.84
C TYR A 145 -0.82 9.34 -4.34
N ASP A 146 -0.83 10.50 -4.98
CA ASP A 146 -1.07 10.61 -6.42
C ASP A 146 0.13 10.02 -7.20
N SER A 147 -0.12 9.10 -8.12
CA SER A 147 0.93 8.48 -8.94
C SER A 147 1.61 9.45 -9.92
N ALA A 148 1.02 10.63 -10.13
CA ALA A 148 1.57 11.68 -10.98
C ALA A 148 2.48 12.63 -10.20
N ILE A 149 3.65 12.96 -10.77
CA ILE A 149 4.56 13.99 -10.24
C ILE A 149 3.80 15.33 -10.10
N GLY A 150 3.89 15.95 -8.93
CA GLY A 150 3.17 17.18 -8.57
C GLY A 150 1.72 16.98 -8.12
N GLY A 151 1.15 15.80 -8.33
CA GLY A 151 -0.22 15.40 -7.98
C GLY A 151 -1.26 15.68 -9.07
N ASN A 152 -2.23 14.75 -9.20
CA ASN A 152 -3.35 14.79 -10.12
C ASN A 152 -4.71 14.97 -9.42
N GLY A 153 -4.73 15.01 -8.08
CA GLY A 153 -5.94 15.24 -7.27
C GLY A 153 -6.69 13.98 -6.86
N ALA A 154 -6.21 12.78 -7.22
CA ALA A 154 -6.85 11.51 -6.85
C ALA A 154 -6.90 11.33 -5.32
N SER A 155 -5.79 11.61 -4.64
CA SER A 155 -5.64 11.54 -3.18
C SER A 155 -6.52 12.56 -2.48
N LYS A 156 -6.74 13.75 -3.07
CA LYS A 156 -7.70 14.74 -2.55
C LYS A 156 -9.14 14.24 -2.70
N ALA A 157 -9.49 13.61 -3.82
CA ALA A 157 -10.81 13.02 -4.00
C ALA A 157 -11.11 11.89 -2.99
N LEU A 158 -10.08 11.10 -2.66
CA LEU A 158 -10.13 10.10 -1.57
C LEU A 158 -10.21 10.78 -0.20
N TYR A 159 -9.36 11.77 0.06
CA TYR A 159 -9.34 12.55 1.30
C TYR A 159 -10.72 13.08 1.64
N ASP A 160 -11.46 13.63 0.67
CA ASP A 160 -12.78 14.22 0.91
C ASP A 160 -13.88 13.18 1.20
N ARG A 161 -13.64 11.90 0.94
CA ARG A 161 -14.64 10.81 1.03
C ARG A 161 -14.14 9.58 1.80
N LEU A 162 -13.11 9.77 2.62
CA LEU A 162 -12.35 8.67 3.24
C LEU A 162 -13.21 7.75 4.11
N GLU A 163 -14.21 8.28 4.81
CA GLU A 163 -15.15 7.50 5.64
C GLU A 163 -15.89 6.46 4.81
N LYS A 164 -16.37 6.85 3.62
CA LYS A 164 -17.03 5.92 2.69
C LYS A 164 -16.05 4.88 2.18
N ALA A 165 -14.78 5.27 1.97
CA ALA A 165 -13.75 4.34 1.53
C ALA A 165 -13.47 3.31 2.63
N PHE A 166 -13.39 3.72 3.90
CA PHE A 166 -13.23 2.79 5.03
C PHE A 166 -14.42 1.85 5.20
N GLU A 167 -15.65 2.35 5.09
CA GLU A 167 -16.86 1.53 5.13
C GLU A 167 -16.84 0.48 4.01
N ARG A 168 -16.61 0.91 2.76
CA ARG A 168 -16.56 0.01 1.61
C ARG A 168 -15.42 -1.00 1.72
N SER A 169 -14.28 -0.58 2.23
CA SER A 169 -13.11 -1.44 2.47
C SER A 169 -13.46 -2.57 3.43
N LEU A 170 -14.11 -2.25 4.55
CA LEU A 170 -14.56 -3.23 5.52
C LEU A 170 -15.51 -4.25 4.89
N HIS A 171 -16.46 -3.80 4.07
CA HIS A 171 -17.36 -4.69 3.35
C HIS A 171 -16.61 -5.67 2.43
N ILE A 172 -15.63 -5.19 1.65
CA ILE A 172 -14.84 -6.02 0.73
C ILE A 172 -14.15 -7.17 1.46
N VAL A 173 -13.46 -6.90 2.57
CA VAL A 173 -12.71 -7.94 3.30
C VAL A 173 -13.63 -8.90 4.04
N LYS A 174 -14.74 -8.41 4.62
CA LYS A 174 -15.70 -9.23 5.36
C LYS A 174 -16.51 -10.17 4.48
N GLU A 175 -16.97 -9.70 3.32
CA GLU A 175 -17.85 -10.48 2.45
C GLU A 175 -17.07 -11.50 1.59
N CYS A 176 -15.76 -11.36 1.48
CA CYS A 176 -14.95 -12.28 0.71
C CYS A 176 -14.88 -13.66 1.40
N PRO A 177 -15.32 -14.76 0.75
CA PRO A 177 -15.40 -16.09 1.38
C PRO A 177 -14.04 -16.81 1.45
N CYS A 178 -12.96 -16.18 0.97
CA CYS A 178 -11.64 -16.82 0.98
C CYS A 178 -11.18 -17.09 2.42
N LYS A 179 -10.49 -18.22 2.60
CA LYS A 179 -9.94 -18.67 3.89
C LYS A 179 -8.44 -18.45 4.02
N SER A 180 -7.81 -17.92 2.98
CA SER A 180 -6.38 -17.59 2.99
C SER A 180 -6.10 -16.47 3.98
N GLU A 181 -5.02 -16.60 4.76
CA GLU A 181 -4.54 -15.58 5.70
C GLU A 181 -4.20 -14.29 4.95
N SER A 182 -3.48 -14.38 3.83
CA SER A 182 -3.13 -13.23 2.99
C SER A 182 -4.31 -12.65 2.22
N GLY A 183 -5.45 -13.35 2.20
CA GLY A 183 -6.59 -13.05 1.36
C GLY A 183 -6.40 -13.52 -0.09
N CYS A 184 -6.98 -12.80 -1.05
CA CYS A 184 -6.98 -13.19 -2.46
C CYS A 184 -7.21 -11.99 -3.40
N PRO A 185 -7.15 -12.17 -4.73
CA PRO A 185 -7.44 -11.13 -5.73
C PRO A 185 -8.80 -10.42 -5.61
N ARG A 186 -9.73 -10.96 -4.84
CA ARG A 186 -11.06 -10.35 -4.62
C ARG A 186 -11.13 -9.45 -3.40
N CYS A 187 -10.12 -9.43 -2.53
CA CYS A 187 -10.15 -8.63 -1.31
C CYS A 187 -8.89 -7.83 -1.04
N THR A 188 -7.74 -8.48 -0.84
CA THR A 188 -6.53 -7.84 -0.29
C THR A 188 -5.41 -7.66 -1.30
N PHE A 189 -5.42 -8.38 -2.42
CA PHE A 189 -4.32 -8.29 -3.38
C PHE A 189 -4.49 -7.08 -4.27
N SER A 190 -3.37 -6.43 -4.59
CA SER A 190 -3.26 -5.37 -5.58
C SER A 190 -2.28 -5.80 -6.67
N TYR A 191 -2.64 -5.60 -7.94
CA TYR A 191 -1.71 -5.81 -9.05
C TYR A 191 -0.64 -4.70 -9.12
N ARG A 192 -0.88 -3.57 -8.43
CA ARG A 192 0.05 -2.43 -8.33
C ARG A 192 1.03 -2.55 -7.15
N CYS A 193 0.89 -3.58 -6.32
CA CYS A 193 1.82 -3.84 -5.21
C CYS A 193 3.24 -4.09 -5.73
N GLY A 194 4.17 -3.21 -5.34
CA GLY A 194 5.60 -3.30 -5.64
C GLY A 194 6.27 -4.51 -4.98
N ASN A 195 5.78 -4.93 -3.81
CA ASN A 195 6.25 -6.09 -3.06
C ASN A 195 5.46 -7.39 -3.37
N ASN A 196 4.87 -7.47 -4.56
CA ASN A 196 4.25 -8.69 -5.08
C ASN A 196 3.19 -9.37 -4.17
N ASN A 197 2.45 -8.58 -3.39
CA ASN A 197 1.46 -9.09 -2.42
C ASN A 197 2.05 -9.99 -1.33
N GLU A 198 3.36 -9.90 -1.06
CA GLU A 198 3.96 -10.45 0.15
C GLU A 198 3.56 -9.61 1.37
N TYR A 199 3.54 -10.21 2.56
CA TYR A 199 3.17 -9.55 3.82
C TYR A 199 1.75 -8.96 3.80
N LEU A 200 0.74 -9.81 3.60
CA LEU A 200 -0.67 -9.43 3.71
C LEU A 200 -1.36 -10.27 4.77
N HIS A 201 -2.27 -9.65 5.54
CA HIS A 201 -3.05 -10.36 6.55
C HIS A 201 -4.50 -9.87 6.59
N LYS A 202 -5.41 -10.66 6.02
CA LYS A 202 -6.84 -10.35 5.82
C LYS A 202 -7.57 -10.07 7.13
N LEU A 203 -7.39 -10.93 8.14
CA LEU A 203 -8.14 -10.78 9.40
C LEU A 203 -7.67 -9.54 10.18
N ALA A 204 -6.35 -9.29 10.25
CA ALA A 204 -5.79 -8.07 10.80
C ALA A 204 -6.32 -6.81 10.08
N ALA A 205 -6.35 -6.79 8.75
CA ALA A 205 -6.97 -5.68 8.00
C ALA A 205 -8.48 -5.53 8.30
N THR A 206 -9.19 -6.65 8.47
CA THR A 206 -10.61 -6.65 8.86
C THR A 206 -10.80 -6.03 10.25
N GLU A 207 -9.93 -6.36 11.21
CA GLU A 207 -9.94 -5.77 12.55
C GLU A 207 -9.63 -4.27 12.50
N ILE A 208 -8.58 -3.87 11.78
CA ILE A 208 -8.19 -2.46 11.60
C ILE A 208 -9.38 -1.66 11.05
N LEU A 209 -9.95 -2.10 9.93
CA LEU A 209 -11.08 -1.43 9.29
C LEU A 209 -12.33 -1.43 10.16
N GLN A 210 -12.58 -2.49 10.94
CA GLN A 210 -13.68 -2.52 11.90
C GLN A 210 -13.48 -1.44 12.98
N ARG A 211 -12.29 -1.37 13.57
CA ARG A 211 -11.99 -0.39 14.63
C ARG A 211 -12.06 1.04 14.13
N ILE A 212 -11.68 1.29 12.86
CA ILE A 212 -11.90 2.58 12.20
C ILE A 212 -13.40 2.89 12.15
N ASN A 213 -14.23 1.97 11.66
CA ASN A 213 -15.68 2.18 11.56
C ASN A 213 -16.39 2.26 12.93
N ASP A 214 -15.79 1.70 13.99
CA ASP A 214 -16.27 1.81 15.37
C ASP A 214 -15.87 3.14 16.05
N GLY A 215 -15.17 4.04 15.34
CA GLY A 215 -14.81 5.37 15.86
C GLY A 215 -13.53 5.39 16.69
N LYS A 216 -12.61 4.44 16.49
CA LYS A 216 -11.34 4.45 17.23
C LYS A 216 -10.54 5.70 16.87
N ILE A 217 -9.98 6.34 17.90
CA ILE A 217 -9.19 7.57 17.75
C ILE A 217 -7.71 7.22 17.53
N THR A 218 -7.12 7.82 16.51
CA THR A 218 -5.68 7.82 16.22
C THR A 218 -5.27 9.19 15.69
N GLU A 219 -4.01 9.57 15.93
CA GLU A 219 -3.42 10.84 15.50
C GLU A 219 -2.24 10.56 14.57
N VAL A 220 -2.05 11.42 13.56
CA VAL A 220 -0.90 11.30 12.65
C VAL A 220 0.36 11.72 13.41
N SER A 221 1.35 10.83 13.43
CA SER A 221 2.70 11.10 13.91
C SER A 221 3.67 11.19 12.75
N GLU A 222 4.79 11.89 12.93
CA GLU A 222 5.90 11.81 11.99
C GLU A 222 6.46 10.37 11.94
N PRO A 223 6.92 9.89 10.76
CA PRO A 223 7.70 8.66 10.66
C PRO A 223 8.93 8.71 11.56
N VAL A 224 9.30 7.60 12.18
CA VAL A 224 10.48 7.51 13.05
C VAL A 224 11.58 6.70 12.37
N GLU A 225 12.84 7.02 12.68
CA GLU A 225 14.00 6.28 12.22
C GLU A 225 13.89 4.79 12.64
N GLY A 226 13.70 3.89 11.66
CA GLY A 226 13.42 2.47 11.89
C GLY A 226 12.13 1.96 11.25
N ASP A 227 11.22 2.85 10.87
CA ASP A 227 10.03 2.54 10.08
C ASP A 227 10.43 2.08 8.68
N LYS A 228 10.61 0.77 8.52
CA LYS A 228 10.90 0.20 7.20
C LYS A 228 9.60 0.06 6.41
N PRO A 229 9.57 0.50 5.15
CA PRO A 229 8.45 0.20 4.27
C PRO A 229 8.31 -1.31 4.13
N LEU A 230 7.09 -1.82 4.27
CA LEU A 230 6.78 -3.19 3.83
C LEU A 230 6.49 -3.25 2.32
N VAL A 231 6.34 -2.08 1.69
CA VAL A 231 6.12 -1.87 0.26
C VAL A 231 6.85 -0.61 -0.17
#